data_AF-Q0ADN3-F1
#
_entry.id   AF-Q0ADN3-F1
#
_cell.length_a   1.000
_cell.length_b   1.000
_cell.length_c   1.000
_cell.angle_alpha   90.00
_cell.angle_beta   90.00
_cell.angle_gamma   90.00
#
_symmetry.space_group_name_H-M   'P 1'
#
loop_
_entity.id
_entity.type
_entity.pdbx_description
1 polymer ?
#
loop_
_entity_poly.entity_id
_entity_poly.type
_entity_poly.pdbx_seq_one_letter_code
_entity_poly.pdbx_strand_id
1 'polypeptide(L)'
;MTRLQKGSIGTLLTGALLGIALVAVVFGGEAALSTEEFCTSCHSMSYPQSELKESTHYGALGINPTCKDCHIPQGIENFHLAVATHVVDGARELWLEMVNDYSTLEKFNERRLEMAHDARMNLKKWDSITCRTCHVKPAPPGESAQAEHKKMETEGATCIDCHQNLVHEEAPMTDLNASLAAGKLVLKSEEGDDDVDDVDDVDDEDEEVEVEVEETETADDSDSASSSNHDDDSDDE
;
A
#
# COMPACT_ATOMS: atom_id res chain seq x y z
N MET A 1 -16.57 -32.91 -52.24
CA MET A 1 -15.32 -32.60 -51.51
C MET A 1 -14.24 -33.58 -51.91
N THR A 2 -13.09 -33.10 -52.38
CA THR A 2 -11.92 -33.94 -52.68
C THR A 2 -11.28 -34.49 -51.40
N ARG A 3 -10.43 -35.53 -51.50
CA ARG A 3 -9.67 -36.03 -50.32
C ARG A 3 -8.81 -34.93 -49.71
N LEU A 4 -8.26 -34.03 -50.54
CA LEU A 4 -7.48 -32.87 -50.12
C LEU A 4 -8.31 -31.91 -49.24
N GLN A 5 -9.54 -31.55 -49.68
CA GLN A 5 -10.44 -30.70 -48.88
C GLN A 5 -10.82 -31.32 -47.53
N LYS A 6 -11.02 -32.65 -47.47
CA LYS A 6 -11.30 -33.34 -46.20
C LYS A 6 -10.11 -33.30 -45.24
N GLY A 7 -8.89 -33.41 -45.75
CA GLY A 7 -7.66 -33.24 -44.96
C GLY A 7 -7.53 -31.83 -44.39
N SER A 8 -7.69 -30.81 -45.23
CA SER A 8 -7.58 -29.40 -44.82
C SER A 8 -8.63 -28.98 -43.78
N ILE A 9 -9.87 -29.47 -43.91
CA ILE A 9 -10.92 -29.21 -42.91
C ILE A 9 -10.55 -29.89 -41.58
N GLY A 10 -10.06 -31.14 -41.60
CA GLY A 10 -9.60 -31.84 -40.41
C GLY A 10 -8.50 -31.07 -39.66
N THR A 11 -7.45 -30.64 -40.37
CA THR A 11 -6.34 -29.89 -39.77
C THR A 11 -6.77 -28.53 -39.20
N LEU A 12 -7.70 -27.83 -39.87
CA LEU A 12 -8.23 -26.55 -39.38
C LEU A 12 -9.09 -26.75 -38.11
N LEU A 13 -9.92 -27.79 -38.05
CA LEU A 13 -10.70 -28.11 -36.85
C LEU A 13 -9.81 -28.50 -35.68
N THR A 14 -8.79 -29.34 -35.89
CA THR A 14 -7.82 -29.68 -34.83
C THR A 14 -7.05 -28.46 -34.36
N GLY A 15 -6.58 -27.60 -35.28
CA GLY A 15 -5.90 -26.34 -34.93
C GLY A 15 -6.79 -25.38 -34.14
N ALA A 16 -8.06 -25.23 -34.53
CA ALA A 16 -9.03 -24.41 -33.80
C ALA A 16 -9.31 -24.94 -32.39
N LEU A 17 -9.49 -26.25 -32.23
CA LEU A 17 -9.68 -26.88 -30.91
C LEU A 17 -8.46 -26.71 -30.00
N LEU A 18 -7.24 -26.87 -30.54
CA LEU A 18 -6.00 -26.62 -29.80
C LEU A 18 -5.85 -25.14 -29.41
N GLY A 19 -6.20 -24.21 -30.30
CA GLY A 19 -6.20 -22.78 -30.01
C GLY A 19 -7.18 -22.40 -28.89
N ILE A 20 -8.42 -22.92 -28.95
CA ILE A 20 -9.43 -22.72 -27.90
C ILE A 20 -8.95 -23.31 -26.57
N ALA A 21 -8.38 -24.51 -26.57
CA ALA A 21 -7.85 -25.14 -25.37
C ALA A 21 -6.70 -24.33 -24.76
N LEU A 22 -5.77 -23.81 -25.57
CA LEU A 22 -4.66 -22.98 -25.11
C LEU A 22 -5.16 -21.66 -24.51
N VAL A 23 -6.11 -20.98 -25.16
CA VAL A 23 -6.73 -19.76 -24.63
C VAL A 23 -7.43 -20.06 -23.29
N ALA A 24 -8.19 -21.14 -23.20
CA ALA A 24 -8.86 -21.54 -21.96
C ALA A 24 -7.87 -21.85 -20.82
N VAL A 25 -6.74 -22.50 -21.12
CA VAL A 25 -5.68 -22.78 -20.13
C VAL A 25 -5.00 -21.49 -19.66
N VAL A 26 -4.66 -20.56 -20.56
CA VAL A 26 -3.94 -19.34 -20.19
C VAL A 26 -4.84 -18.38 -19.40
N PHE A 27 -6.07 -18.12 -19.86
CA PHE A 27 -7.00 -17.24 -19.13
C PHE A 27 -7.57 -17.89 -17.86
N GLY A 28 -7.80 -19.21 -17.86
CA GLY A 28 -8.22 -19.95 -16.67
C GLY A 28 -7.10 -20.07 -15.63
N GLY A 29 -5.85 -20.22 -16.07
CA GLY A 29 -4.66 -20.18 -15.23
C GLY A 29 -4.51 -18.83 -14.55
N GLU A 30 -4.52 -17.73 -15.30
CA GLU A 30 -4.51 -16.37 -14.76
C GLU A 30 -5.59 -16.16 -13.69
N ALA A 31 -6.83 -16.54 -13.99
CA ALA A 31 -7.94 -16.37 -13.06
C ALA A 31 -7.81 -17.21 -11.78
N ALA A 32 -7.22 -18.41 -11.84
CA ALA A 32 -7.02 -19.28 -10.69
C ALA A 32 -5.83 -18.84 -9.82
N LEU A 33 -4.70 -18.52 -10.46
CA LEU A 33 -3.44 -18.13 -9.79
C LEU A 33 -3.51 -16.71 -9.20
N SER A 34 -4.46 -15.89 -9.63
CA SER A 34 -4.71 -14.55 -9.07
C SER A 34 -5.74 -14.53 -7.93
N THR A 35 -6.18 -15.68 -7.41
CA THR A 35 -7.12 -15.71 -6.27
C THR A 35 -6.40 -15.55 -4.93
N GLU A 36 -7.04 -14.86 -3.99
CA GLU A 36 -6.59 -14.77 -2.59
C GLU A 36 -6.34 -16.16 -1.97
N GLU A 37 -7.22 -17.12 -2.24
CA GLU A 37 -7.10 -18.52 -1.79
C GLU A 37 -5.81 -19.18 -2.32
N PHE A 38 -5.45 -18.94 -3.59
CA PHE A 38 -4.20 -19.43 -4.15
C PHE A 38 -2.99 -18.73 -3.52
N CYS A 39 -3.00 -17.40 -3.43
CA CYS A 39 -1.92 -16.63 -2.82
C CYS A 39 -1.63 -17.09 -1.37
N THR A 40 -2.67 -17.32 -0.56
CA THR A 40 -2.51 -17.81 0.82
C THR A 40 -2.53 -19.34 0.97
N SER A 41 -2.35 -20.10 -0.11
CA SER A 41 -2.18 -21.56 -0.03
C SER A 41 -0.82 -21.95 0.56
N CYS A 42 0.18 -21.06 0.49
CA CYS A 42 1.45 -21.16 1.19
C CYS A 42 1.35 -20.54 2.59
N HIS A 43 1.85 -21.24 3.60
CA HIS A 43 1.75 -20.84 5.00
C HIS A 43 2.44 -19.49 5.30
N SER A 44 3.56 -19.23 4.63
CA SER A 44 4.32 -17.97 4.68
C SER A 44 3.49 -16.75 4.32
N MET A 45 2.52 -16.89 3.41
CA MET A 45 1.65 -15.81 2.94
C MET A 45 0.52 -15.47 3.91
N SER A 46 0.34 -16.25 4.98
CA SER A 46 -0.62 -15.90 6.05
C SER A 46 -0.16 -14.69 6.88
N TYR A 47 1.15 -14.43 6.97
CA TYR A 47 1.70 -13.25 7.63
C TYR A 47 1.33 -11.95 6.87
N PRO A 48 1.73 -11.74 5.59
CA PRO A 48 1.37 -10.53 4.85
C PRO A 48 -0.14 -10.38 4.60
N GLN A 49 -0.93 -11.46 4.56
CA GLN A 49 -2.40 -11.35 4.52
C GLN A 49 -2.97 -10.76 5.82
N SER A 50 -2.38 -11.07 6.97
CA SER A 50 -2.82 -10.51 8.25
C SER A 50 -2.46 -9.03 8.33
N GLU A 51 -1.21 -8.68 7.98
CA GLU A 51 -0.73 -7.30 7.87
C GLU A 51 -1.61 -6.46 6.92
N LEU A 52 -1.97 -7.00 5.74
CA LEU A 52 -2.88 -6.34 4.79
C LEU A 52 -4.23 -5.96 5.43
N LYS A 53 -4.82 -6.82 6.26
CA LYS A 53 -6.13 -6.57 6.90
C LYS A 53 -6.06 -5.52 8.01
N GLU A 54 -4.88 -5.32 8.59
CA GLU A 54 -4.60 -4.34 9.63
C GLU A 54 -4.12 -3.00 9.03
N SER A 55 -3.71 -2.99 7.77
CA SER A 55 -3.21 -1.82 7.06
C SER A 55 -4.26 -0.74 6.76
N THR A 56 -3.76 0.48 6.52
CA THR A 56 -4.55 1.63 6.06
C THR A 56 -5.21 1.44 4.70
N HIS A 57 -4.82 0.42 3.92
CA HIS A 57 -5.41 0.13 2.62
C HIS A 57 -6.67 -0.76 2.70
N TYR A 58 -6.93 -1.38 3.85
CA TYR A 58 -8.09 -2.24 4.04
C TYR A 58 -9.35 -1.41 4.33
N GLY A 59 -10.34 -1.46 3.44
CA GLY A 59 -11.61 -0.75 3.58
C GLY A 59 -11.57 0.75 3.26
N ALA A 60 -10.41 1.41 3.27
CA ALA A 60 -10.29 2.86 3.11
C ALA A 60 -10.83 3.41 1.78
N LEU A 61 -10.71 2.65 0.68
CA LEU A 61 -11.26 3.01 -0.64
C LEU A 61 -12.68 2.45 -0.87
N GLY A 62 -13.38 2.05 0.19
CA GLY A 62 -14.69 1.38 0.10
C GLY A 62 -14.60 -0.06 -0.46
N ILE A 63 -13.39 -0.59 -0.58
CA ILE A 63 -13.09 -1.96 -1.02
C ILE A 63 -12.10 -2.60 -0.05
N ASN A 64 -12.13 -3.92 0.03
CA ASN A 64 -11.10 -4.72 0.70
C ASN A 64 -10.20 -5.28 -0.41
N PRO A 65 -9.01 -4.72 -0.66
CA PRO A 65 -8.11 -5.23 -1.68
C PRO A 65 -7.62 -6.65 -1.35
N THR A 66 -7.33 -7.42 -2.39
CA THR A 66 -6.76 -8.77 -2.35
C THR A 66 -5.33 -8.77 -2.89
N CYS A 67 -4.55 -9.83 -2.69
CA CYS A 67 -3.13 -9.89 -3.10
C CYS A 67 -2.92 -9.42 -4.56
N LYS A 68 -3.77 -9.87 -5.49
CA LYS A 68 -3.65 -9.52 -6.92
C LYS A 68 -3.84 -8.04 -7.23
N ASP A 69 -4.58 -7.30 -6.40
CA ASP A 69 -4.98 -5.91 -6.68
C ASP A 69 -3.80 -4.94 -6.53
N CYS A 70 -2.76 -5.36 -5.80
CA CYS A 70 -1.47 -4.66 -5.74
C CYS A 70 -0.37 -5.41 -6.52
N HIS A 71 -0.29 -6.75 -6.43
CA HIS A 71 0.88 -7.51 -6.91
C HIS A 71 0.78 -8.08 -8.33
N ILE A 72 -0.39 -8.03 -9.01
CA ILE A 72 -0.55 -8.61 -10.36
C ILE A 72 -1.10 -7.57 -11.36
N PRO A 73 -0.50 -7.41 -12.56
CA PRO A 73 -1.02 -6.57 -13.65
C PRO A 73 -2.48 -6.86 -14.02
N GLN A 74 -3.37 -5.91 -13.74
CA GLN A 74 -4.81 -6.08 -14.03
C GLN A 74 -5.19 -5.56 -15.43
N GLY A 75 -6.24 -6.14 -16.01
CA GLY A 75 -6.81 -5.71 -17.29
C GLY A 75 -6.20 -6.39 -18.51
N ILE A 76 -6.96 -6.43 -19.62
CA ILE A 76 -6.56 -7.14 -20.85
C ILE A 76 -5.32 -6.54 -21.53
N GLU A 77 -5.11 -5.23 -21.38
CA GLU A 77 -3.94 -4.53 -21.90
C GLU A 77 -2.64 -4.98 -21.20
N ASN A 78 -2.70 -5.22 -19.89
CA ASN A 78 -1.56 -5.65 -19.07
C ASN A 78 -1.48 -7.17 -18.88
N PHE A 79 -2.37 -7.94 -19.51
CA PHE A 79 -2.44 -9.40 -19.38
C PHE A 79 -1.11 -10.10 -19.69
N HIS A 80 -0.32 -9.55 -20.62
CA HIS A 80 1.01 -10.04 -20.95
C HIS A 80 2.02 -9.86 -19.81
N LEU A 81 1.89 -8.80 -19.01
CA LEU A 81 2.64 -8.62 -17.77
C LEU A 81 2.11 -9.57 -16.68
N ALA A 82 0.79 -9.75 -16.55
CA ALA A 82 0.17 -10.63 -15.56
C ALA A 82 0.70 -12.07 -15.67
N VAL A 83 0.63 -12.62 -16.89
CA VAL A 83 1.19 -13.93 -17.23
C VAL A 83 2.69 -13.97 -16.98
N ALA A 84 3.44 -12.89 -17.25
CA ALA A 84 4.86 -12.82 -16.96
C ALA A 84 5.15 -12.84 -15.45
N THR A 85 4.34 -12.16 -14.63
CA THR A 85 4.45 -12.18 -13.16
C THR A 85 4.24 -13.59 -12.62
N HIS A 86 3.20 -14.32 -13.06
CA HIS A 86 3.02 -15.73 -12.64
C HIS A 86 4.17 -16.64 -13.07
N VAL A 87 4.63 -16.50 -14.32
CA VAL A 87 5.62 -17.42 -14.92
C VAL A 87 7.05 -17.14 -14.47
N VAL A 88 7.41 -15.88 -14.19
CA VAL A 88 8.77 -15.49 -13.78
C VAL A 88 8.84 -15.35 -12.26
N ASP A 89 8.02 -14.46 -11.71
CA ASP A 89 8.09 -14.09 -10.30
C ASP A 89 7.43 -15.18 -9.43
N GLY A 90 6.22 -15.63 -9.78
CA GLY A 90 5.53 -16.72 -9.08
C GLY A 90 6.28 -18.07 -9.11
N ALA A 91 6.98 -18.40 -10.20
CA ALA A 91 7.83 -19.58 -10.27
C ALA A 91 9.10 -19.45 -9.40
N ARG A 92 9.62 -18.23 -9.24
CA ARG A 92 10.73 -17.91 -8.34
C ARG A 92 10.29 -18.02 -6.89
N GLU A 93 9.15 -17.45 -6.52
CA GLU A 93 8.60 -17.55 -5.15
C GLU A 93 8.29 -19.00 -4.77
N LEU A 94 7.70 -19.80 -5.68
CA LEU A 94 7.47 -21.22 -5.44
C LEU A 94 8.79 -21.97 -5.17
N TRP A 95 9.87 -21.64 -5.88
CA TRP A 95 11.19 -22.22 -5.59
C TRP A 95 11.71 -21.75 -4.23
N LEU A 96 11.59 -20.46 -3.89
CA LEU A 96 12.04 -19.90 -2.63
C LEU A 96 11.29 -20.47 -1.41
N GLU A 97 9.97 -20.67 -1.51
CA GLU A 97 9.12 -21.36 -0.50
C GLU A 97 9.58 -22.82 -0.28
N MET A 98 10.07 -23.51 -1.32
CA MET A 98 10.54 -24.90 -1.21
C MET A 98 11.95 -25.04 -0.64
N VAL A 99 12.81 -24.02 -0.73
CA VAL A 99 14.24 -24.12 -0.31
C VAL A 99 14.59 -23.30 0.93
N ASN A 100 13.80 -22.30 1.29
CA ASN A 100 13.93 -21.57 2.56
C ASN A 100 13.01 -22.15 3.63
N ASP A 101 13.12 -21.64 4.86
CA ASP A 101 12.30 -22.04 5.98
C ASP A 101 11.49 -20.83 6.46
N TYR A 102 10.18 -20.86 6.25
CA TYR A 102 9.24 -19.81 6.67
C TYR A 102 8.29 -20.29 7.79
N SER A 103 8.68 -21.35 8.52
CA SER A 103 7.83 -22.00 9.53
C SER A 103 7.48 -21.14 10.74
N THR A 104 8.17 -20.01 10.93
CA THR A 104 7.88 -19.01 11.96
C THR A 104 8.01 -17.60 11.40
N LEU A 105 7.29 -16.65 11.99
CA LEU A 105 7.39 -15.23 11.66
C LEU A 105 8.83 -14.70 11.82
N GLU A 106 9.59 -15.20 12.80
CA GLU A 106 11.01 -14.87 12.98
C GLU A 106 11.83 -15.17 11.72
N LYS A 107 11.70 -16.38 11.14
CA LYS A 107 12.43 -16.78 9.92
C LYS A 107 11.90 -16.11 8.66
N PHE A 108 10.60 -15.80 8.63
CA PHE A 108 10.04 -14.93 7.59
C PHE A 108 10.68 -13.53 7.65
N ASN A 109 10.85 -12.98 8.86
CA ASN A 109 11.44 -11.66 9.08
C ASN A 109 12.94 -11.60 8.74
N GLU A 110 13.70 -12.69 8.96
CA GLU A 110 15.09 -12.83 8.45
C GLU A 110 15.21 -12.57 6.93
N ARG A 111 14.12 -12.82 6.18
CA ARG A 111 14.03 -12.63 4.73
C ARG A 111 13.19 -11.44 4.29
N ARG A 112 12.49 -10.74 5.21
CA ARG A 112 11.47 -9.72 4.87
C ARG A 112 12.02 -8.62 3.97
N LEU A 113 13.24 -8.14 4.22
CA LEU A 113 13.88 -7.11 3.40
C LEU A 113 14.10 -7.57 1.95
N GLU A 114 14.54 -8.83 1.74
CA GLU A 114 14.76 -9.38 0.39
C GLU A 114 13.41 -9.51 -0.36
N MET A 115 12.40 -10.09 0.31
CA MET A 115 11.05 -10.27 -0.27
C MET A 115 10.35 -8.93 -0.55
N ALA A 116 10.43 -7.97 0.38
CA ALA A 116 9.90 -6.63 0.21
C ALA A 116 10.59 -5.89 -0.94
N HIS A 117 11.93 -5.97 -1.03
CA HIS A 117 12.68 -5.40 -2.14
C HIS A 117 12.23 -5.97 -3.49
N ASP A 118 12.11 -7.29 -3.62
CA ASP A 118 11.69 -7.92 -4.87
C ASP A 118 10.25 -7.55 -5.26
N ALA A 119 9.33 -7.48 -4.29
CA ALA A 119 7.98 -6.99 -4.50
C ALA A 119 7.96 -5.51 -4.95
N ARG A 120 8.77 -4.65 -4.33
CA ARG A 120 8.94 -3.23 -4.70
C ARG A 120 9.56 -3.07 -6.10
N MET A 121 10.56 -3.88 -6.44
CA MET A 121 11.21 -3.91 -7.75
C MET A 121 10.26 -4.37 -8.84
N ASN A 122 9.40 -5.35 -8.54
CA ASN A 122 8.28 -5.68 -9.38
C ASN A 122 7.38 -4.45 -9.51
N LEU A 123 6.77 -3.90 -8.45
CA LEU A 123 5.96 -2.64 -8.45
C LEU A 123 6.54 -1.48 -9.27
N LYS A 124 7.86 -1.33 -9.37
CA LYS A 124 8.54 -0.33 -10.19
C LYS A 124 8.57 -0.68 -11.70
N LYS A 125 8.83 -1.93 -12.06
CA LYS A 125 9.02 -2.44 -13.45
C LYS A 125 7.82 -2.21 -14.39
N TRP A 126 6.62 -2.18 -13.83
CA TRP A 126 5.29 -1.89 -14.42
C TRP A 126 4.72 -0.53 -13.98
N ASP A 127 5.58 0.41 -13.58
CA ASP A 127 5.20 1.79 -13.26
C ASP A 127 4.04 1.92 -12.24
N SER A 128 4.00 1.03 -11.25
CA SER A 128 2.97 1.02 -10.19
C SER A 128 1.53 1.06 -10.75
N ILE A 129 1.28 0.44 -11.91
CA ILE A 129 -0.01 0.54 -12.63
C ILE A 129 -1.22 0.06 -11.82
N THR A 130 -1.04 -0.89 -10.90
CA THR A 130 -2.06 -1.27 -9.90
C THR A 130 -2.39 -0.14 -8.94
N CYS A 131 -1.39 0.53 -8.38
CA CYS A 131 -1.58 1.75 -7.57
C CYS A 131 -2.34 2.81 -8.37
N ARG A 132 -1.92 3.07 -9.63
CA ARG A 132 -2.54 4.06 -10.53
C ARG A 132 -3.98 3.71 -10.94
N THR A 133 -4.38 2.43 -10.87
CA THR A 133 -5.74 1.98 -11.18
C THR A 133 -6.76 2.54 -10.18
N CYS A 134 -6.38 2.66 -8.91
CA CYS A 134 -7.22 3.25 -7.85
C CYS A 134 -6.87 4.72 -7.59
N HIS A 135 -5.58 5.06 -7.53
CA HIS A 135 -5.08 6.41 -7.29
C HIS A 135 -4.93 7.19 -8.61
N VAL A 136 -6.05 7.38 -9.31
CA VAL A 136 -6.08 7.99 -10.66
C VAL A 136 -5.70 9.47 -10.66
N LYS A 137 -5.97 10.18 -9.56
CA LYS A 137 -5.67 11.62 -9.37
C LYS A 137 -5.23 11.88 -7.92
N PRO A 138 -4.01 11.49 -7.54
CA PRO A 138 -3.52 11.72 -6.19
C PRO A 138 -3.37 13.23 -5.94
N ALA A 139 -3.84 13.69 -4.79
CA ALA A 139 -3.70 15.07 -4.33
C ALA A 139 -2.76 15.08 -3.11
N PRO A 140 -1.42 15.14 -3.31
CA PRO A 140 -0.48 15.15 -2.21
C PRO A 140 -0.62 16.43 -1.35
N PRO A 141 -0.58 16.31 0.00
CA PRO A 141 -0.68 17.45 0.90
C PRO A 141 0.64 18.24 0.97
N GLY A 142 0.57 19.56 1.11
CA GLY A 142 1.75 20.43 1.24
C GLY A 142 2.53 20.67 -0.07
N GLU A 143 3.45 21.64 -0.05
CA GLU A 143 4.24 22.00 -1.24
C GLU A 143 5.34 20.98 -1.54
N SER A 144 5.98 20.40 -0.50
CA SER A 144 7.03 19.39 -0.61
C SER A 144 6.53 18.12 -1.33
N ALA A 145 5.46 17.49 -0.85
CA ALA A 145 4.92 16.29 -1.52
C ALA A 145 4.33 16.59 -2.91
N GLN A 146 3.85 17.82 -3.16
CA GLN A 146 3.50 18.27 -4.52
C GLN A 146 4.73 18.41 -5.43
N ALA A 147 5.88 18.83 -4.91
CA ALA A 147 7.14 18.87 -5.66
C ALA A 147 7.64 17.44 -5.97
N GLU A 148 7.61 16.53 -5.00
CA GLU A 148 7.98 15.12 -5.20
C GLU A 148 7.06 14.42 -6.20
N HIS A 149 5.74 14.63 -6.13
CA HIS A 149 4.81 14.05 -7.10
C HIS A 149 5.03 14.57 -8.53
N LYS A 150 5.52 15.81 -8.72
CA LYS A 150 5.90 16.31 -10.06
C LYS A 150 7.09 15.54 -10.66
N LYS A 151 7.96 14.92 -9.84
CA LYS A 151 9.06 14.07 -10.33
C LYS A 151 8.56 12.82 -11.06
N MET A 152 7.31 12.38 -10.83
CA MET A 152 6.71 11.32 -11.66
C MET A 152 6.59 11.74 -13.13
N GLU A 153 6.36 13.03 -13.41
CA GLU A 153 6.25 13.55 -14.78
C GLU A 153 7.61 13.90 -15.39
N THR A 154 8.58 14.37 -14.59
CA THR A 154 9.87 14.87 -15.08
C THR A 154 11.01 13.86 -15.05
N GLU A 155 10.99 12.92 -14.11
CA GLU A 155 12.09 11.98 -13.83
C GLU A 155 11.68 10.51 -14.02
N GLY A 156 10.39 10.24 -14.26
CA GLY A 156 9.87 8.88 -14.40
C GLY A 156 9.81 8.11 -13.08
N ALA A 157 9.67 8.83 -11.96
CA ALA A 157 9.45 8.22 -10.65
C ALA A 157 8.12 7.45 -10.60
N THR A 158 8.12 6.33 -9.89
CA THR A 158 6.97 5.45 -9.67
C THR A 158 6.47 5.61 -8.23
N CYS A 159 5.23 5.23 -7.94
CA CYS A 159 4.66 5.38 -6.59
C CYS A 159 5.52 4.67 -5.51
N ILE A 160 6.09 3.52 -5.87
CA ILE A 160 6.89 2.68 -4.97
C ILE A 160 8.33 3.17 -4.76
N ASP A 161 8.80 4.18 -5.50
CA ASP A 161 10.12 4.79 -5.24
C ASP A 161 10.14 5.52 -3.89
N CYS A 162 9.00 6.07 -3.47
CA CYS A 162 8.82 6.72 -2.16
C CYS A 162 7.99 5.87 -1.19
N HIS A 163 6.82 5.37 -1.61
CA HIS A 163 5.87 4.73 -0.70
C HIS A 163 6.11 3.23 -0.47
N GLN A 164 7.18 2.89 0.26
CA GLN A 164 7.69 1.52 0.39
C GLN A 164 7.13 0.67 1.55
N ASN A 165 6.48 1.30 2.54
CA ASN A 165 5.88 0.67 3.73
C ASN A 165 4.40 1.08 3.84
N LEU A 166 3.53 0.58 2.95
CA LEU A 166 2.12 1.01 2.85
C LEU A 166 1.09 0.03 3.45
N VAL A 167 1.44 -1.25 3.51
CA VAL A 167 0.48 -2.36 3.67
C VAL A 167 1.04 -3.45 4.56
N HIS A 168 2.26 -3.88 4.26
CA HIS A 168 2.97 -4.90 5.02
C HIS A 168 3.81 -4.26 6.12
N GLU A 169 4.10 -5.06 7.14
CA GLU A 169 4.97 -4.67 8.26
C GLU A 169 6.32 -4.18 7.73
N GLU A 170 6.88 -3.16 8.38
CA GLU A 170 7.95 -2.37 7.81
C GLU A 170 9.22 -3.16 7.49
N ALA A 171 9.86 -2.78 6.38
CA ALA A 171 11.20 -3.23 6.03
C ALA A 171 12.03 -2.02 5.59
N PRO A 172 13.35 -1.99 5.87
CA PRO A 172 14.24 -0.90 5.46
C PRO A 172 14.02 -0.47 4.00
N MET A 173 13.98 0.84 3.75
CA MET A 173 13.76 1.35 2.40
C MET A 173 14.96 1.05 1.50
N THR A 174 14.67 0.71 0.25
CA THR A 174 15.68 0.41 -0.78
C THR A 174 15.65 1.47 -1.87
N ASP A 175 16.81 1.94 -2.31
CA ASP A 175 16.90 2.77 -3.50
C ASP A 175 16.72 1.84 -4.72
N LEU A 176 15.52 1.84 -5.29
CA LEU A 176 15.16 0.98 -6.40
C LEU A 176 15.89 1.38 -7.70
N ASN A 177 16.24 2.65 -7.88
CA ASN A 177 17.01 3.12 -9.03
C ASN A 177 18.48 2.67 -8.93
N ALA A 178 19.11 2.86 -7.77
CA ALA A 178 20.46 2.35 -7.53
C ALA A 178 20.50 0.82 -7.55
N SER A 179 19.46 0.14 -7.06
CA SER A 179 19.36 -1.32 -7.10
C SER A 179 19.26 -1.87 -8.52
N LEU A 180 18.45 -1.24 -9.39
CA LEU A 180 18.40 -1.53 -10.82
C LEU A 180 19.76 -1.31 -11.49
N ALA A 181 20.43 -0.19 -11.20
CA ALA A 181 21.73 0.14 -11.79
C ALA A 181 22.87 -0.79 -11.32
N ALA A 182 22.83 -1.24 -10.06
CA ALA A 182 23.83 -2.11 -9.46
C ALA A 182 23.57 -3.61 -9.67
N GLY A 183 22.35 -4.00 -10.06
CA GLY A 183 21.93 -5.39 -10.20
C GLY A 183 21.86 -6.16 -8.88
N LYS A 184 21.66 -5.46 -7.76
CA LYS A 184 21.58 -6.00 -6.39
C LYS A 184 20.81 -5.03 -5.49
N LEU A 185 20.30 -5.50 -4.36
CA LEU A 185 19.67 -4.65 -3.34
C LEU A 185 20.64 -3.56 -2.86
N VAL A 186 20.16 -2.31 -2.88
CA VAL A 186 20.81 -1.12 -2.31
C VAL A 186 19.81 -0.47 -1.35
N LEU A 187 20.23 -0.27 -0.09
CA LEU A 187 19.46 0.47 0.90
C LEU A 187 19.49 1.97 0.57
N LYS A 188 18.42 2.71 0.90
CA LYS A 188 18.51 4.18 0.98
C LYS A 188 19.45 4.56 2.13
N SER A 189 20.18 5.66 1.97
CA SER A 189 20.92 6.29 3.07
C SER A 189 19.93 6.92 4.06
N GLU A 190 20.22 6.84 5.36
CA GLU A 190 19.45 7.48 6.44
C GLU A 190 19.59 9.01 6.45
N GLU A 191 20.52 9.56 5.66
CA GLU A 191 20.66 11.01 5.43
C GLU A 191 19.59 11.48 4.43
N GLY A 192 18.41 11.83 4.94
CA GLY A 192 17.28 12.33 4.13
C GLY A 192 15.94 12.53 4.85
N ASP A 193 15.79 12.08 6.10
CA ASP A 193 14.54 12.23 6.88
C ASP A 193 14.49 13.52 7.74
N ASP A 194 15.30 14.54 7.42
CA ASP A 194 15.30 15.86 8.11
C ASP A 194 14.15 16.80 7.63
N ASP A 195 13.33 16.39 6.65
CA ASP A 195 12.20 17.17 6.10
C ASP A 195 10.82 16.53 6.42
N VAL A 196 10.70 15.84 7.55
CA VAL A 196 9.40 15.59 8.20
C VAL A 196 9.35 16.47 9.44
N ASP A 197 8.90 17.72 9.27
CA ASP A 197 8.69 18.64 10.37
C ASP A 197 7.84 17.98 11.46
N ASP A 198 8.42 17.85 12.66
CA ASP A 198 7.64 17.62 13.88
C ASP A 198 6.61 18.75 13.98
N VAL A 199 5.33 18.40 13.87
CA VAL A 199 4.22 19.26 14.30
C VAL A 199 4.12 19.22 15.84
N ASP A 200 5.19 19.68 16.48
CA ASP A 200 5.12 20.22 17.82
C ASP A 200 4.40 21.58 17.73
N ASP A 201 3.10 21.60 18.05
CA ASP A 201 2.35 22.84 18.26
C ASP A 201 2.92 23.56 19.49
N VAL A 202 3.90 24.43 19.25
CA VAL A 202 4.40 25.40 20.23
C VAL A 202 3.52 26.65 20.16
N ASP A 203 2.44 26.67 20.93
CA ASP A 203 1.71 27.91 21.23
C ASP A 203 2.59 28.79 22.13
N ASP A 204 3.28 29.75 21.49
CA ASP A 204 4.16 30.73 22.14
C ASP A 204 3.40 31.72 23.05
N GLU A 205 4.07 32.19 24.10
CA GLU A 205 3.50 33.05 25.14
C GLU A 205 3.44 34.54 24.71
N ASP A 206 2.25 35.16 24.76
CA ASP A 206 2.12 36.63 24.82
C ASP A 206 2.13 37.08 26.30
N GLU A 207 3.31 37.39 26.84
CA GLU A 207 3.45 38.12 28.12
C GLU A 207 3.07 39.60 27.96
N GLU A 208 2.05 40.06 28.70
CA GLU A 208 2.01 41.46 29.17
C GLU A 208 2.02 41.50 30.71
N VAL A 209 3.03 42.17 31.26
CA VAL A 209 3.35 42.21 32.70
C VAL A 209 2.80 43.49 33.34
N GLU A 210 1.94 43.36 34.37
CA GLU A 210 1.72 44.43 35.36
C GLU A 210 1.88 43.95 36.83
N VAL A 211 3.03 44.38 37.35
CA VAL A 211 3.58 44.49 38.73
C VAL A 211 2.67 44.23 39.95
N GLU A 212 3.24 43.51 40.93
CA GLU A 212 2.72 43.20 42.27
C GLU A 212 2.48 44.40 43.21
N VAL A 213 1.56 44.23 44.17
CA VAL A 213 1.73 44.76 45.54
C VAL A 213 1.10 43.81 46.56
N GLU A 214 1.91 43.26 47.47
CA GLU A 214 1.41 42.72 48.74
C GLU A 214 0.95 43.87 49.65
N GLU A 215 -0.16 43.68 50.36
CA GLU A 215 -0.24 44.08 51.77
C GLU A 215 -1.25 43.21 52.54
N THR A 216 -1.13 43.22 53.86
CA THR A 216 -1.49 42.11 54.75
C THR A 216 -2.70 42.40 55.66
N GLU A 217 -3.19 41.32 56.29
CA GLU A 217 -3.87 41.29 57.61
C GLU A 217 -5.43 41.31 57.73
N THR A 218 -5.88 40.32 58.49
CA THR A 218 -7.04 40.30 59.43
C THR A 218 -8.48 40.06 58.96
N ALA A 219 -9.20 39.35 59.83
CA ALA A 219 -10.61 38.99 59.76
C ALA A 219 -11.52 40.09 60.34
N ASP A 220 -12.82 40.03 60.03
CA ASP A 220 -13.86 39.82 61.07
C ASP A 220 -15.20 39.36 60.44
N ASP A 221 -16.16 39.03 61.30
CA ASP A 221 -17.49 38.49 60.99
C ASP A 221 -18.43 39.47 60.24
N SER A 222 -19.47 38.96 59.57
CA SER A 222 -20.86 39.03 60.12
C SER A 222 -21.98 38.62 59.15
N ASP A 223 -23.07 38.12 59.74
CA ASP A 223 -24.29 37.62 59.09
C ASP A 223 -25.15 38.68 58.38
N SER A 224 -25.85 38.28 57.31
CA SER A 224 -27.32 38.34 57.14
C SER A 224 -27.67 38.14 55.64
N ALA A 225 -28.43 37.13 55.20
CA ALA A 225 -29.80 36.72 55.53
C ALA A 225 -30.90 37.60 54.91
N SER A 226 -31.77 36.96 54.10
CA SER A 226 -33.10 37.46 53.65
C SER A 226 -33.05 38.55 52.54
N SER A 227 -33.92 38.61 51.52
CA SER A 227 -35.12 37.81 51.15
C SER A 227 -35.63 38.18 49.75
N SER A 228 -36.52 37.34 49.17
CA SER A 228 -37.68 37.70 48.29
C SER A 228 -37.40 38.37 46.92
N ASN A 229 -38.05 38.08 45.78
CA ASN A 229 -39.13 37.13 45.36
C ASN A 229 -38.70 36.53 43.99
N HIS A 230 -39.12 35.34 43.52
CA HIS A 230 -40.48 34.89 43.15
C HIS A 230 -41.12 35.65 41.97
N ASP A 231 -41.73 34.87 41.05
CA ASP A 231 -42.58 35.26 39.90
C ASP A 231 -41.79 35.97 38.76
N ASP A 232 -42.06 35.89 37.44
CA ASP A 232 -43.00 35.19 36.52
C ASP A 232 -42.30 35.24 35.12
N ASP A 233 -42.56 34.46 34.05
CA ASP A 233 -43.36 33.27 33.73
C ASP A 233 -42.95 32.76 32.29
N SER A 234 -43.49 31.64 31.79
CA SER A 234 -43.45 31.12 30.37
C SER A 234 -42.10 30.54 29.87
N ASP A 235 -41.93 29.27 29.46
CA ASP A 235 -42.67 28.28 28.63
C ASP A 235 -42.23 28.22 27.15
N ASP A 236 -42.04 26.97 26.66
CA ASP A 236 -41.88 26.46 25.28
C ASP A 236 -40.71 27.02 24.40
N GLU A 237 -39.91 26.22 23.66
CA GLU A 237 -39.96 24.78 23.26
C GLU A 237 -38.62 24.05 23.50
#